data_AF-A0A0Q7MAH2-F1
#
_entry.id   AF-A0A0Q7MAH2-F1
#
_cell.length_a   1.000
_cell.length_b   1.000
_cell.length_c   1.000
_cell.angle_alpha   90.00
_cell.angle_beta   90.00
_cell.angle_gamma   90.00
#
_symmetry.space_group_name_H-M   'P 1'
#
loop_
_entity.id
_entity.type
_entity.pdbx_description
1 polymer ?
#
loop_
_entity_poly.entity_id
_entity_poly.type
_entity_poly.pdbx_seq_one_letter_code
_entity_poly.pdbx_strand_id
1 'polypeptide(L)'
;MGSYTEVVLQLTFTPDTPDHVLAAFSALAKAAPGNPEAPELPAPHPVQDEDWGDWEPTDEVSDPAADPEPWMHNWPLWLSTSMSVGTTPHAQLAWSAMGTWVLSCRWGIKSWPDAILPALQWLGPFLEGWDRQPTLLGYMTGIDPRPTLVWLWQGRISLENLTPEDERN
;
A
#
# COMPACT_ATOMS: atom_id res chain seq x y z
N MET A 1 -0.02 -9.10 24.89
CA MET A 1 -0.05 -7.88 24.06
C MET A 1 0.13 -8.32 22.62
N GLY A 2 -0.71 -7.89 21.68
CA GLY A 2 -0.54 -8.22 20.27
C GLY A 2 0.62 -7.45 19.66
N SER A 3 1.39 -8.09 18.79
CA SER A 3 2.43 -7.43 17.99
C SER A 3 1.80 -6.66 16.84
N TYR A 4 2.34 -5.48 16.55
CA TYR A 4 1.96 -4.66 15.40
C TYR A 4 3.18 -4.46 14.50
N THR A 5 2.95 -4.46 13.20
CA THR A 5 3.93 -4.05 12.19
C THR A 5 3.55 -2.66 11.70
N GLU A 6 4.43 -1.69 11.89
CA GLU A 6 4.34 -0.40 11.23
C GLU A 6 4.86 -0.54 9.79
N VAL A 7 4.10 0.03 8.85
CA VAL A 7 4.33 -0.04 7.42
C VAL A 7 4.45 1.38 6.90
N VAL A 8 5.56 1.69 6.22
CA VAL A 8 5.80 2.99 5.61
C VAL A 8 6.14 2.76 4.14
N LEU A 9 5.30 3.26 3.24
CA LEU A 9 5.41 3.05 1.80
C LEU A 9 5.19 4.33 1.02
N GLN A 10 5.86 4.43 -0.12
CA GLN A 10 5.59 5.40 -1.16
C GLN A 10 5.50 4.67 -2.50
N LEU A 11 4.31 4.66 -3.07
CA LEU A 11 3.98 3.97 -4.30
C LEU A 11 3.74 5.01 -5.39
N THR A 12 4.58 5.02 -6.43
CA THR A 12 4.40 5.92 -7.58
C THR A 12 3.76 5.13 -8.70
N PHE A 13 2.61 5.58 -9.20
CA PHE A 13 1.88 4.93 -10.27
C PHE A 13 2.44 5.29 -11.64
N THR A 14 2.42 4.33 -12.57
CA THR A 14 2.78 4.59 -13.96
C THR A 14 1.73 5.49 -14.64
N PRO A 15 2.09 6.27 -15.67
CA PRO A 15 1.14 7.12 -16.39
C PRO A 15 -0.01 6.37 -17.07
N ASP A 16 0.16 5.07 -17.35
CA ASP A 16 -0.82 4.18 -17.98
C ASP A 16 -1.61 3.34 -16.97
N THR A 17 -1.51 3.64 -15.67
CA THR A 17 -2.28 2.96 -14.62
C THR A 17 -3.78 3.04 -14.93
N PRO A 18 -4.50 1.91 -14.97
CA PRO A 18 -5.93 1.90 -15.25
C PRO A 18 -6.75 2.67 -14.21
N ASP A 19 -7.83 3.32 -14.66
CA ASP A 19 -8.71 4.12 -13.81
C ASP A 19 -9.24 3.35 -12.59
N HIS A 20 -9.58 2.06 -12.74
CA HIS A 20 -10.09 1.26 -11.61
C HIS A 20 -9.05 1.06 -10.50
N VAL A 21 -7.75 1.08 -10.82
CA VAL A 21 -6.67 1.00 -9.84
C VAL A 21 -6.54 2.33 -9.09
N LEU A 22 -6.58 3.46 -9.80
CA LEU A 22 -6.54 4.79 -9.16
C LEU A 22 -7.80 5.09 -8.34
N ALA A 23 -8.97 4.61 -8.80
CA ALA A 23 -10.25 4.72 -8.10
C ALA A 23 -10.22 4.04 -6.73
N ALA A 24 -9.43 2.98 -6.55
CA ALA A 24 -9.25 2.32 -5.27
C ALA A 24 -8.70 3.27 -4.19
N PHE A 25 -7.95 4.32 -4.57
CA PHE A 25 -7.31 5.25 -3.64
C PHE A 25 -7.79 6.70 -3.79
N SER A 26 -8.69 7.00 -4.72
CA SER A 26 -9.04 8.38 -5.06
C SER A 26 -9.71 9.14 -3.91
N ALA A 27 -10.38 8.45 -2.98
CA ALA A 27 -10.91 9.08 -1.76
C ALA A 27 -9.82 9.56 -0.78
N LEU A 28 -8.58 9.06 -0.91
CA LEU A 28 -7.40 9.53 -0.16
C LEU A 28 -6.73 10.74 -0.80
N ALA A 29 -7.22 11.19 -1.96
CA ALA A 29 -6.69 12.38 -2.59
C ALA A 29 -7.05 13.60 -1.75
N LYS A 30 -6.04 14.38 -1.36
CA LYS A 30 -6.31 15.75 -0.95
C LYS A 30 -6.75 16.51 -2.19
N ALA A 31 -7.77 17.37 -2.06
CA ALA A 31 -8.05 18.39 -3.07
C ALA A 31 -6.73 19.09 -3.37
N ALA A 32 -6.15 18.83 -4.54
CA ALA A 32 -4.79 19.24 -4.84
C ALA A 32 -4.75 20.77 -4.69
N PRO A 33 -4.00 21.33 -3.71
CA PRO A 33 -3.94 22.77 -3.60
C PRO A 33 -3.14 23.28 -4.81
N GLY A 34 -3.86 23.73 -5.84
CA GLY A 34 -3.30 24.59 -6.88
C GLY A 34 -2.36 23.96 -7.90
N ASN A 35 -2.46 22.65 -8.20
CA ASN A 35 -1.85 22.11 -9.43
C ASN A 35 -2.93 21.91 -10.51
N PRO A 36 -3.18 22.91 -11.39
CA PRO A 36 -4.16 22.82 -12.45
C PRO A 36 -3.82 21.78 -13.54
N GLU A 37 -2.63 21.18 -13.49
CA GLU A 37 -2.18 20.15 -14.45
C GLU A 37 -2.44 18.71 -13.98
N ALA A 38 -2.91 18.52 -12.74
CA ALA A 38 -3.25 17.19 -12.25
C ALA A 38 -4.46 16.62 -13.04
N PRO A 39 -4.36 15.41 -13.62
CA PRO A 39 -5.51 14.74 -14.24
C PRO A 39 -6.66 14.58 -13.25
N GLU A 40 -7.90 14.61 -13.73
CA GLU A 40 -9.05 14.30 -12.87
C GLU A 40 -8.96 12.84 -12.40
N LEU A 41 -9.13 12.62 -11.09
CA LEU A 41 -9.16 11.27 -10.54
C LEU A 41 -10.52 10.61 -10.84
N PRO A 42 -10.54 9.32 -11.16
CA PRO A 42 -11.79 8.58 -11.25
C PRO A 42 -12.50 8.56 -9.90
N ALA A 43 -13.83 8.52 -9.94
CA ALA A 43 -14.64 8.42 -8.73
C ALA A 43 -14.25 7.16 -7.92
N PRO A 44 -14.25 7.24 -6.57
CA PRO A 44 -14.02 6.07 -5.75
C PRO A 44 -15.03 4.96 -6.07
N HIS A 45 -14.61 3.71 -5.96
CA HIS A 45 -15.53 2.59 -6.11
C HIS A 45 -16.67 2.73 -5.10
N PRO A 46 -17.93 2.52 -5.51
CA PRO A 46 -19.03 2.48 -4.57
C PRO A 46 -18.78 1.31 -3.62
N VAL A 47 -18.74 1.59 -2.32
CA VAL A 47 -18.70 0.54 -1.30
C VAL A 47 -20.06 -0.19 -1.38
N GLN A 48 -20.11 -1.27 -2.16
CA GLN A 48 -21.31 -2.07 -2.30
C GLN A 48 -21.44 -2.94 -1.05
N ASP A 49 -22.46 -2.71 -0.24
CA ASP A 49 -22.92 -3.56 0.87
C ASP A 49 -22.08 -3.66 2.16
N GLU A 50 -22.84 -3.86 3.24
CA GLU A 50 -22.44 -3.93 4.65
C GLU A 50 -21.40 -5.02 4.96
N ASP A 51 -21.19 -5.98 4.04
CA ASP A 51 -20.27 -7.12 4.20
C ASP A 51 -18.79 -6.79 3.86
N TRP A 52 -18.51 -5.72 3.10
CA TRP A 52 -17.11 -5.31 2.81
C TRP A 52 -16.52 -4.39 3.88
N GLY A 53 -17.32 -4.03 4.89
CA GLY A 53 -16.85 -3.29 6.07
C GLY A 53 -15.87 -4.10 6.93
N ASP A 54 -15.91 -5.43 6.83
CA ASP A 54 -15.08 -6.38 7.57
C ASP A 54 -13.91 -6.96 6.73
N TRP A 55 -13.75 -6.53 5.47
CA TRP A 55 -12.63 -6.99 4.65
C TRP A 55 -11.33 -6.36 5.14
N GLU A 56 -10.37 -7.21 5.50
CA GLU A 56 -9.01 -6.81 5.82
C GLU A 56 -8.02 -7.55 4.89
N PRO A 57 -7.11 -6.83 4.20
CA PRO A 57 -6.13 -7.44 3.30
C PRO A 57 -5.13 -8.36 4.00
N THR A 58 -5.08 -8.32 5.33
CA THR A 58 -4.18 -9.17 6.14
C THR A 58 -4.94 -10.14 7.03
N ASP A 59 -6.23 -10.36 6.77
CA ASP A 59 -7.01 -11.39 7.45
C ASP A 59 -6.41 -12.78 7.19
N GLU A 60 -6.36 -13.62 8.22
CA GLU A 60 -5.75 -14.95 8.19
C GLU A 60 -6.60 -15.98 7.41
N VAL A 61 -7.87 -15.65 7.13
CA VAL A 61 -8.84 -16.55 6.50
C VAL A 61 -8.94 -16.34 4.99
N SER A 62 -8.54 -15.17 4.51
CA SER A 62 -8.60 -14.78 3.09
C SER A 62 -7.24 -14.95 2.42
N ASP A 63 -7.21 -15.30 1.13
CA ASP A 63 -5.99 -15.25 0.32
C ASP A 63 -6.06 -14.04 -0.62
N PRO A 64 -5.45 -12.90 -0.26
CA PRO A 64 -5.49 -11.69 -1.07
C PRO A 64 -4.86 -11.88 -2.45
N ALA A 65 -3.93 -12.84 -2.61
CA ALA A 65 -3.30 -13.11 -3.90
C ALA A 65 -4.24 -13.85 -4.87
N ALA A 66 -5.29 -14.49 -4.35
CA ALA A 66 -6.29 -15.18 -5.15
C ALA A 66 -7.48 -14.28 -5.56
N ASP A 67 -7.52 -13.04 -5.07
CA ASP A 67 -8.58 -12.10 -5.37
C ASP A 67 -8.50 -11.60 -6.82
N PRO A 68 -9.53 -11.82 -7.66
CA PRO A 68 -9.53 -11.35 -9.04
C PRO A 68 -9.76 -9.84 -9.18
N GLU A 69 -10.32 -9.17 -8.16
CA GLU A 69 -10.71 -7.76 -8.22
C GLU A 69 -10.26 -6.98 -6.96
N PRO A 70 -8.97 -7.02 -6.58
CA PRO A 70 -8.48 -6.44 -5.33
C PRO A 70 -8.63 -4.91 -5.26
N TRP A 71 -8.88 -4.22 -6.37
CA TRP A 71 -9.14 -2.78 -6.40
C TRP A 71 -10.54 -2.40 -5.91
N MET A 72 -11.49 -3.35 -5.82
CA MET A 72 -12.88 -3.07 -5.43
C MET A 72 -13.04 -2.82 -3.93
N HIS A 73 -12.06 -3.21 -3.12
CA HIS A 73 -12.12 -3.06 -1.67
C HIS A 73 -12.00 -1.61 -1.23
N ASN A 74 -12.49 -1.34 -0.01
CA ASN A 74 -12.43 -0.02 0.60
C ASN A 74 -11.05 0.28 1.20
N TRP A 75 -10.02 0.33 0.35
CA TRP A 75 -8.65 0.70 0.73
C TRP A 75 -8.56 2.02 1.51
N PRO A 76 -9.30 3.09 1.17
CA PRO A 76 -9.23 4.35 1.91
C PRO A 76 -9.65 4.17 3.37
N LEU A 77 -10.74 3.43 3.61
CA LEU A 77 -11.19 3.11 4.96
C LEU A 77 -10.12 2.29 5.68
N TRP A 78 -9.70 1.15 5.12
CA TRP A 78 -8.71 0.28 5.74
C TRP A 78 -7.40 0.99 6.09
N LEU A 79 -6.86 1.79 5.16
CA LEU A 79 -5.63 2.55 5.36
C LEU A 79 -5.77 3.63 6.44
N SER A 80 -6.97 4.23 6.57
CA SER A 80 -7.24 5.27 7.56
C SER A 80 -7.53 4.74 8.97
N THR A 81 -8.08 3.52 9.09
CA THR A 81 -8.40 2.87 10.37
C THR A 81 -7.24 2.05 10.94
N SER A 82 -6.25 1.70 10.11
CA SER A 82 -5.07 0.93 10.50
C SER A 82 -4.20 1.68 11.53
N MET A 83 -4.12 1.16 12.76
CA MET A 83 -3.46 1.80 13.90
C MET A 83 -1.92 1.77 13.81
N SER A 84 -1.22 2.90 13.95
CA SER A 84 0.24 2.93 14.18
C SER A 84 0.55 3.04 15.68
N VAL A 85 1.59 2.32 16.14
CA VAL A 85 1.96 2.15 17.56
C VAL A 85 2.50 3.44 18.20
N GLY A 86 3.00 4.38 17.39
CA GLY A 86 3.67 5.59 17.90
C GLY A 86 3.34 6.88 17.16
N THR A 87 2.54 6.84 16.10
CA THR A 87 2.22 8.02 15.28
C THR A 87 0.83 7.94 14.69
N THR A 88 0.28 9.08 14.30
CA THR A 88 -1.01 9.14 13.60
C THR A 88 -0.89 8.42 12.25
N PRO A 89 -1.75 7.42 11.96
CA PRO A 89 -1.85 6.82 10.64
C PRO A 89 -2.04 7.90 9.57
N HIS A 90 -1.47 7.65 8.39
CA HIS A 90 -1.50 8.58 7.28
C HIS A 90 -1.54 7.81 5.97
N ALA A 91 -2.53 8.12 5.13
CA ALA A 91 -2.52 7.70 3.74
C ALA A 91 -2.99 8.88 2.89
N GLN A 92 -2.27 9.14 1.80
CA GLN A 92 -2.56 10.27 0.93
C GLN A 92 -2.18 9.93 -0.51
N LEU A 93 -3.12 10.16 -1.42
CA LEU A 93 -2.86 10.20 -2.86
C LEU A 93 -2.58 11.64 -3.28
N ALA A 94 -1.49 11.88 -4.02
CA ALA A 94 -1.10 13.22 -4.46
C ALA A 94 -0.50 13.20 -5.86
N TRP A 95 -0.73 14.28 -6.62
CA TRP A 95 -0.06 14.49 -7.90
C TRP A 95 1.34 15.06 -7.66
N SER A 96 2.36 14.34 -8.15
CA SER A 96 3.76 14.71 -7.98
C SER A 96 4.17 15.83 -8.94
N ALA A 97 5.26 16.53 -8.62
CA ALA A 97 5.87 17.50 -9.52
C ALA A 97 6.42 16.85 -10.81
N MET A 98 6.58 15.53 -10.84
CA MET A 98 7.03 14.76 -12.00
C MET A 98 5.87 14.32 -12.91
N GLY A 99 4.63 14.70 -12.58
CA GLY A 99 3.47 14.36 -13.40
C GLY A 99 3.01 12.92 -13.22
N THR A 100 3.05 12.41 -11.98
CA THR A 100 2.61 11.05 -11.64
C THR A 100 1.80 11.05 -10.35
N TRP A 101 0.88 10.10 -10.21
CA TRP A 101 0.17 9.88 -8.95
C TRP A 101 1.08 9.14 -7.96
N VAL A 102 1.17 9.65 -6.74
CA VAL A 102 1.95 9.03 -5.66
C VAL A 102 1.03 8.79 -4.48
N LEU A 103 0.95 7.53 -4.05
CA LEU A 103 0.31 7.12 -2.81
C LEU A 103 1.38 7.02 -1.71
N SER A 104 1.36 7.95 -0.78
CA SER A 104 2.21 7.95 0.41
C SER A 104 1.42 7.41 1.58
N CYS A 105 1.99 6.43 2.27
CA CYS A 105 1.29 5.72 3.33
C CYS A 105 2.18 5.40 4.53
N ARG A 106 1.56 5.48 5.70
CA ARG A 106 2.06 5.06 6.99
C ARG A 106 0.90 4.52 7.81
N TRP A 107 0.93 3.23 8.10
CA TRP A 107 -0.09 2.59 8.93
C TRP A 107 0.54 1.54 9.82
N GLY A 108 -0.24 0.98 10.75
CA GLY A 108 0.19 -0.23 11.45
C GLY A 108 -0.90 -1.29 11.40
N ILE A 109 -0.45 -2.53 11.33
CA ILE A 109 -1.32 -3.70 11.22
C ILE A 109 -0.99 -4.73 12.28
N LYS A 110 -2.00 -5.50 12.67
CA LYS A 110 -1.84 -6.63 13.57
C LYS A 110 -1.47 -7.89 12.79
N SER A 111 -0.37 -7.83 12.04
CA SER A 111 0.15 -8.98 11.28
C SER A 111 1.66 -8.90 11.11
N TRP A 112 2.24 -9.96 10.55
CA TRP A 112 3.66 -10.05 10.22
C TRP A 112 3.95 -9.32 8.90
N PRO A 113 5.17 -8.81 8.67
CA PRO A 113 5.55 -8.18 7.40
C PRO A 113 5.18 -9.01 6.17
N ASP A 114 5.39 -10.33 6.23
CA ASP A 114 5.13 -11.24 5.12
C ASP A 114 3.65 -11.33 4.72
N ALA A 115 2.72 -11.06 5.64
CA ALA A 115 1.28 -11.09 5.35
C ALA A 115 0.79 -9.90 4.50
N ILE A 116 1.55 -8.80 4.46
CA ILE A 116 1.20 -7.63 3.63
C ILE A 116 1.54 -7.87 2.16
N LEU A 117 2.57 -8.66 1.89
CA LEU A 117 3.07 -8.83 0.53
C LEU A 117 1.99 -9.34 -0.43
N PRO A 118 1.21 -10.40 -0.13
CA PRO A 118 0.10 -10.85 -0.97
C PRO A 118 -0.89 -9.73 -1.30
N ALA A 119 -1.25 -8.91 -0.30
CA ALA A 119 -2.23 -7.85 -0.45
C ALA A 119 -1.77 -6.68 -1.32
N LEU A 120 -0.47 -6.41 -1.38
CA LEU A 120 0.07 -5.34 -2.22
C LEU A 120 0.54 -5.84 -3.59
N GLN A 121 0.73 -7.15 -3.77
CA GLN A 121 1.37 -7.71 -4.96
C GLN A 121 0.65 -7.35 -6.26
N TRP A 122 -0.68 -7.19 -6.23
CA TRP A 122 -1.49 -6.80 -7.39
C TRP A 122 -1.16 -5.39 -7.89
N LEU A 123 -0.62 -4.50 -7.04
CA LEU A 123 -0.22 -3.15 -7.43
C LEU A 123 1.05 -3.16 -8.28
N GLY A 124 1.92 -4.15 -8.09
CA GLY A 124 3.27 -4.19 -8.68
C GLY A 124 3.33 -3.81 -10.17
N PRO A 125 2.49 -4.37 -11.06
CA PRO A 125 2.48 -4.03 -12.48
C PRO A 125 2.15 -2.58 -12.81
N PHE A 126 1.52 -1.84 -11.90
CA PHE A 126 1.06 -0.46 -12.09
C PHE A 126 1.98 0.57 -11.42
N LEU A 127 3.10 0.13 -10.84
CA LEU A 127 4.03 1.01 -10.15
C LEU A 127 5.23 1.35 -11.02
N GLU A 128 5.68 2.59 -10.92
CA GLU A 128 6.90 3.07 -11.55
C GLU A 128 8.12 2.41 -10.89
N GLY A 129 8.89 1.68 -11.69
CA GLY A 129 10.10 1.00 -11.29
C GLY A 129 11.20 1.16 -12.32
N TRP A 130 12.44 0.91 -11.94
CA TRP A 130 13.57 0.93 -12.87
C TRP A 130 13.87 -0.49 -13.31
N ASP A 131 13.67 -0.82 -14.59
CA ASP A 131 13.89 -2.21 -15.08
C ASP A 131 15.32 -2.74 -14.83
N ARG A 132 16.28 -1.84 -14.66
CA ARG A 132 17.69 -2.16 -14.44
C ARG A 132 18.07 -2.43 -12.99
N GLN A 133 17.27 -1.99 -12.01
CA GLN A 133 17.58 -2.16 -10.59
C GLN A 133 16.32 -2.12 -9.73
N PRO A 134 16.27 -2.85 -8.60
CA PRO A 134 15.16 -2.74 -7.66
C PRO A 134 14.94 -1.30 -7.17
N THR A 135 13.69 -0.87 -7.11
CA THR A 135 13.27 0.41 -6.54
C THR A 135 12.78 0.19 -5.11
N LEU A 136 13.32 0.94 -4.15
CA LEU A 136 12.84 0.89 -2.77
C LEU A 136 11.47 1.59 -2.68
N LEU A 137 10.43 0.84 -2.29
CA LEU A 137 9.09 1.37 -2.05
C LEU A 137 8.93 1.88 -0.61
N GLY A 138 9.70 1.32 0.33
CA GLY A 138 9.63 1.70 1.74
C GLY A 138 10.11 0.60 2.67
N TYR A 139 9.58 0.57 3.88
CA TYR A 139 10.01 -0.35 4.92
C TYR A 139 8.88 -0.73 5.88
N MET A 140 9.10 -1.81 6.61
CA MET A 140 8.23 -2.32 7.67
C MET A 140 9.05 -2.54 8.94
N THR A 141 8.54 -2.10 10.08
CA THR A 141 9.14 -2.29 11.41
C THR A 141 8.15 -3.02 12.30
N GLY A 142 8.61 -4.04 13.03
CA GLY A 142 7.72 -4.90 13.82
C GLY A 142 8.45 -5.53 14.99
N ILE A 143 8.32 -6.86 15.10
CA ILE A 143 8.98 -7.64 16.16
C ILE A 143 10.49 -7.70 15.96
N ASP A 144 10.92 -7.73 14.70
CA ASP A 144 12.34 -7.81 14.35
C ASP A 144 13.10 -6.52 14.72
N PRO A 145 14.35 -6.62 15.19
CA PRO A 145 15.17 -5.47 15.61
C PRO A 145 15.59 -4.56 14.45
N ARG A 146 15.56 -5.07 13.21
CA ARG A 146 15.88 -4.31 12.01
C ARG A 146 14.68 -4.31 11.06
N PRO A 147 14.50 -3.24 10.27
CA PRO A 147 13.37 -3.15 9.36
C PRO A 147 13.46 -4.21 8.25
N THR A 148 12.29 -4.59 7.76
CA THR A 148 12.15 -5.29 6.48
C THR A 148 11.96 -4.24 5.39
N LEU A 149 12.79 -4.27 4.35
CA LEU A 149 12.68 -3.37 3.20
C LEU A 149 11.67 -3.92 2.19
N VAL A 150 10.96 -3.01 1.53
CA VAL A 150 9.95 -3.34 0.51
C VAL A 150 10.45 -2.83 -0.83
N TRP A 151 10.64 -3.75 -1.76
CA TRP A 151 11.24 -3.50 -3.07
C TRP A 151 10.25 -3.73 -4.19
N LEU A 152 10.39 -2.97 -5.28
CA LEU A 152 9.75 -3.22 -6.57
C LEU A 152 10.82 -3.59 -7.58
N TRP A 153 10.64 -4.70 -8.28
CA TRP A 153 11.48 -5.07 -9.42
C TRP A 153 10.67 -5.80 -10.48
N GLN A 154 10.69 -5.30 -11.72
CA GLN A 154 9.97 -5.89 -12.86
C GLN A 154 8.47 -6.13 -12.57
N GLY A 155 7.81 -5.14 -11.97
CA GLY A 155 6.39 -5.21 -11.61
C GLY A 155 6.08 -6.18 -10.46
N ARG A 156 7.08 -6.67 -9.73
CA ARG A 156 6.90 -7.55 -8.57
C ARG A 156 7.37 -6.86 -7.30
N ILE A 157 6.56 -6.96 -6.24
CA ILE A 157 6.93 -6.50 -4.92
C ILE A 157 7.67 -7.64 -4.22
N SER A 158 8.68 -7.32 -3.43
CA SER A 158 9.41 -8.30 -2.63
C SER A 158 9.86 -7.70 -1.31
N LEU A 159 10.10 -8.56 -0.33
CA LEU A 159 10.58 -8.17 1.00
C LEU A 159 12.04 -8.59 1.18
N GLU A 160 12.83 -7.75 1.84
CA GLU A 160 14.18 -8.06 2.29
C GLU A 160 14.26 -7.81 3.80
N ASN A 161 14.39 -8.86 4.59
CA ASN A 161 14.57 -8.71 6.03
C ASN A 161 16.04 -8.45 6.36
N LEU A 162 16.33 -7.32 6.98
CA LEU A 162 17.70 -6.95 7.35
C LEU A 162 18.17 -7.62 8.66
N THR A 163 17.26 -8.26 9.40
CA THR A 163 17.55 -9.04 10.60
C THR A 163 18.14 -10.39 10.17
N PRO A 164 19.39 -10.69 10.57
CA PRO A 164 20.00 -11.99 10.35
C PRO A 164 19.16 -13.13 10.94
N GLU A 165 19.15 -14.29 10.29
CA GLU A 165 18.34 -15.44 10.73
C GLU A 165 18.66 -15.91 12.15
N ASP A 166 19.91 -15.75 12.60
CA ASP A 166 20.39 -16.08 13.93
C ASP A 166 19.90 -15.10 15.03
N GLU A 167 19.42 -13.91 14.65
CA GLU A 167 18.88 -12.89 15.56
C GLU A 167 17.34 -12.96 15.71
N ARG A 168 16.64 -13.84 14.96
CA ARG A 168 15.16 -13.93 14.92
C ARG A 168 14.52 -14.72 16.09
N ASN A 169 15.23 -14.89 17.21
CA ASN A 169 14.83 -15.76 18.33
C ASN A 169 14.04 -15.03 19.43
#